data_AF-A0A7S0CXW9-F1
#
_entry.id   AF-A0A7S0CXW9-F1
#
_cell.length_a   1.000
_cell.length_b   1.000
_cell.length_c   1.000
_cell.angle_alpha   90.00
_cell.angle_beta   90.00
_cell.angle_gamma   90.00
#
_symmetry.space_group_name_H-M   'P 1'
#
loop_
_entity.id
_entity.type
_entity.pdbx_description
1 polymer ?
#
loop_
_entity_poly.entity_id
_entity_poly.type
_entity_poly.pdbx_seq_one_letter_code
_entity_poly.pdbx_strand_id
1 'polypeptide(L)'
;VLHSKLDVQKPLGEVMKLGLEGDHQRENAAVAMALAHSFLERTACNPPPTPPPDQKSQGIQGFPRFSPEKLRESLKATTWPGRCQTLPLRRGGKLCIDGAHTSDSCARVGEWFSKQVIKEREKRGNKSVETRLIFTCSLGRDPVVLMKEIFTRLAAINALPTLVLSCPFDWDKFTLKACNPLPNLLKTHNLPRPPNPPPTLRLREE
;
A
#
# COMPACT_ATOMS: atom_id res chain seq x y z
N VAL A 1 26.81 26.17 7.06
CA VAL A 1 25.79 25.20 6.60
C VAL A 1 25.25 24.47 7.82
N LEU A 2 23.98 24.66 8.17
CA LEU A 2 23.32 23.91 9.24
C LEU A 2 23.12 22.46 8.76
N HIS A 3 24.03 21.57 9.18
CA HIS A 3 23.90 20.13 8.96
C HIS A 3 22.87 19.57 9.95
N SER A 4 21.57 19.73 9.71
CA SER A 4 20.63 18.89 10.44
C SER A 4 20.70 17.48 9.85
N LYS A 5 21.00 16.51 10.71
CA LYS A 5 21.02 15.10 10.38
C LYS A 5 19.57 14.61 10.37
N LEU A 6 19.11 14.04 9.26
CA LEU A 6 17.82 13.38 9.23
C LEU A 6 17.94 12.08 10.04
N ASP A 7 17.42 12.09 11.26
CA ASP A 7 17.40 10.91 12.12
C ASP A 7 16.06 10.18 11.99
N VAL A 8 16.01 9.22 11.06
CA VAL A 8 14.82 8.39 10.87
C VAL A 8 14.80 7.32 11.96
N GLN A 9 13.85 7.45 12.87
CA GLN A 9 13.59 6.47 13.93
C GLN A 9 13.04 5.16 13.36
N LYS A 10 12.99 4.12 14.20
CA LYS A 10 12.32 2.85 13.90
C LYS A 10 10.85 3.07 13.47
N PRO A 11 10.23 2.12 12.74
CA PRO A 11 8.81 2.21 12.39
C PRO A 11 7.96 2.49 13.63
N LEU A 12 6.93 3.34 13.49
CA LEU A 12 6.09 3.71 14.62
C LEU A 12 5.35 2.50 15.18
N GLY A 13 5.48 2.25 16.48
CA GLY A 13 4.85 1.12 17.17
C GLY A 13 3.31 1.13 17.12
N GLU A 14 2.69 -0.02 17.39
CA GLU A 14 1.23 -0.23 17.31
C GLU A 14 0.41 0.72 18.19
N VAL A 15 0.98 1.21 19.30
CA VAL A 15 0.37 2.20 20.20
C VAL A 15 0.00 3.49 19.44
N MET A 16 0.74 3.80 18.38
CA MET A 16 0.50 4.96 17.53
C MET A 16 -0.47 4.56 16.41
N LYS A 17 -1.73 4.97 16.56
CA LYS A 17 -2.77 4.74 15.57
C LYS A 17 -2.58 5.68 14.38
N LEU A 18 -2.44 5.10 13.19
CA LEU A 18 -2.37 5.84 11.92
C LEU A 18 -3.76 5.92 11.29
N GLY A 19 -3.99 6.98 10.51
CA GLY A 19 -5.17 7.10 9.65
C GLY A 19 -5.03 6.32 8.33
N LEU A 20 -3.80 5.96 7.95
CA LEU A 20 -3.51 5.11 6.79
C LEU A 20 -3.38 3.65 7.24
N GLU A 21 -3.99 2.75 6.48
CA GLU A 21 -3.85 1.30 6.69
C GLU A 21 -2.56 0.77 6.02
N GLY A 22 -2.11 -0.41 6.46
CA GLY A 22 -0.91 -1.08 5.93
C GLY A 22 0.32 -0.85 6.80
N ASP A 23 1.01 -1.93 7.17
CA ASP A 23 2.09 -1.88 8.17
C ASP A 23 3.25 -0.98 7.73
N HIS A 24 3.56 -0.98 6.44
CA HIS A 24 4.58 -0.12 5.85
C HIS A 24 4.31 1.38 6.02
N GLN A 25 3.07 1.79 6.29
CA GLN A 25 2.78 3.19 6.58
C GLN A 25 3.39 3.65 7.92
N ARG A 26 3.78 2.72 8.81
CA ARG A 26 4.53 3.01 10.04
C ARG A 26 5.95 3.48 9.73
N GLU A 27 6.58 2.92 8.71
CA GLU A 27 7.87 3.38 8.19
C GLU A 27 7.70 4.78 7.56
N ASN A 28 6.70 4.94 6.68
CA ASN A 28 6.42 6.22 6.03
C ASN A 28 6.14 7.35 7.04
N ALA A 29 5.36 7.04 8.08
CA ALA A 29 5.05 8.00 9.14
C ALA A 29 6.30 8.38 9.95
N ALA A 30 7.19 7.42 10.25
CA ALA A 30 8.46 7.70 10.94
C ALA A 30 9.36 8.63 10.09
N VAL A 31 9.45 8.38 8.79
CA VAL A 31 10.19 9.26 7.85
C VAL A 31 9.57 10.65 7.78
N ALA A 32 8.24 10.75 7.65
CA ALA A 32 7.54 12.03 7.60
C ALA A 32 7.76 12.86 8.87
N MET A 33 7.74 12.20 10.04
CA MET A 33 8.02 12.83 11.33
C MET A 33 9.46 13.34 11.43
N ALA A 34 10.43 12.52 11.01
CA ALA A 34 11.85 12.91 10.96
C ALA A 34 12.08 14.12 10.06
N LEU A 35 11.45 14.15 8.88
CA LEU A 35 11.53 15.26 7.94
C LEU A 35 10.88 16.53 8.50
N ALA A 36 9.67 16.42 9.05
CA ALA A 36 8.96 17.56 9.62
C ALA A 36 9.73 18.16 10.80
N HIS A 37 10.30 17.31 11.66
CA HIS A 37 11.13 17.75 12.77
C HIS A 37 12.38 18.49 12.29
N SER A 38 13.15 17.86 11.38
CA SER A 38 14.35 18.48 10.83
C SER A 38 14.05 19.79 10.10
N PHE A 39 12.88 19.93 9.47
CA PHE A 39 12.46 21.17 8.84
C PHE A 39 12.17 22.27 9.87
N LEU A 40 11.46 21.94 10.95
CA LEU A 40 11.16 22.88 12.03
C LEU A 40 12.42 23.33 12.78
N GLU A 41 13.39 22.43 12.98
CA GLU A 41 14.68 22.79 13.58
C GLU A 41 15.44 23.82 12.75
N ARG A 42 15.32 23.77 11.41
CA ARG A 42 15.99 24.73 10.52
C ARG A 42 15.25 26.06 10.37
N THR A 43 13.93 26.06 10.51
CA THR A 43 13.08 27.20 10.11
C THR A 43 12.48 27.98 11.28
N ALA A 44 12.54 27.47 12.51
CA ALA A 44 12.03 28.19 13.68
C ALA A 44 12.96 29.36 14.06
N CYS A 45 12.49 30.60 13.88
CA CYS A 45 13.21 31.82 14.32
C CYS A 45 13.30 31.97 15.84
N ASN A 46 12.44 31.30 16.60
CA ASN A 46 12.45 31.24 18.06
C ASN A 46 12.07 29.82 18.52
N PRO A 47 13.00 29.06 19.11
CA PRO A 47 12.68 27.72 19.59
C PRO A 47 11.74 27.79 20.80
N PRO A 48 10.56 27.14 20.82
CA PRO A 48 9.85 26.93 22.08
C PRO A 48 10.80 26.23 23.09
N PRO A 49 10.72 26.57 24.39
CA PRO A 49 11.53 25.91 25.41
C PRO A 49 11.34 24.41 25.32
N THR A 50 12.44 23.66 25.41
CA THR A 50 12.40 22.19 25.47
C THR A 50 11.43 21.78 26.57
N PRO A 51 10.37 21.02 26.26
CA PRO A 51 9.49 20.53 27.30
C PRO A 51 10.32 19.72 28.31
N PRO A 52 10.05 19.83 29.62
CA PRO A 52 10.71 18.99 30.61
C PRO A 52 10.53 17.52 30.25
N PRO A 53 11.46 16.63 30.63
CA PRO A 53 11.39 15.22 30.31
C PRO A 53 10.20 14.56 31.04
N ASP A 54 9.01 14.65 30.45
CA ASP A 54 7.83 13.95 30.93
C ASP A 54 7.88 12.49 30.48
N GLN A 55 8.05 11.61 31.48
CA GLN A 55 8.25 10.16 31.38
C GLN A 55 7.04 9.36 30.84
N LYS A 56 6.04 10.01 30.24
CA LYS A 56 4.80 9.36 29.76
C LYS A 56 4.58 9.47 28.24
N SER A 57 5.59 9.88 27.48
CA SER A 57 5.54 9.90 26.02
C SER A 57 5.77 8.48 25.46
N GLN A 58 4.79 7.60 25.65
CA GLN A 58 4.79 6.27 25.05
C GLN A 58 4.82 6.38 23.52
N GLY A 59 5.99 6.14 22.93
CA GLY A 59 6.18 6.02 21.48
C GLY A 59 6.55 7.30 20.71
N ILE A 60 6.67 8.45 21.36
CA ILE A 60 7.08 9.73 20.73
C ILE A 60 8.35 10.23 21.42
N GLN A 61 9.43 9.47 21.32
CA GLN A 61 10.75 9.92 21.74
C GLN A 61 11.48 10.48 20.51
N GLY A 62 12.24 11.57 20.67
CA GLY A 62 13.05 12.16 19.60
C GLY A 62 12.41 13.31 18.81
N PHE A 63 11.21 13.77 19.19
CA PHE A 63 10.53 14.88 18.51
C PHE A 63 10.06 16.00 19.46
N PRO A 64 10.97 16.67 20.18
CA PRO A 64 10.63 17.67 21.21
C PRO A 64 9.83 18.88 20.69
N ARG A 65 9.86 19.14 19.38
CA ARG A 65 9.10 20.23 18.76
C ARG A 65 7.62 19.94 18.56
N PHE A 66 7.22 18.66 18.60
CA PHE A 66 5.81 18.30 18.48
C PHE A 66 5.19 18.12 19.85
N SER A 67 3.99 18.69 20.05
CA SER A 67 3.13 18.22 21.13
C SER A 67 2.80 16.74 20.87
N PRO A 68 3.07 15.83 21.82
CA PRO A 68 2.78 14.41 21.67
C PRO A 68 1.32 14.11 21.30
N GLU A 69 0.39 14.87 21.87
CA GLU A 69 -1.05 14.76 21.61
C GLU A 69 -1.39 15.19 20.19
N LYS A 70 -1.00 16.41 19.80
CA LYS A 70 -1.24 16.93 18.44
C LYS A 70 -0.64 16.04 17.37
N LEU A 71 0.53 15.46 17.63
CA LEU A 71 1.17 14.54 16.71
C LEU A 71 0.35 13.26 16.54
N ARG A 72 -0.13 12.67 17.64
CA ARG A 72 -0.99 11.48 17.61
C ARG A 72 -2.29 11.75 16.86
N GLU A 73 -2.91 12.90 17.11
CA GLU A 73 -4.12 13.34 16.40
C GLU A 73 -3.86 13.50 14.90
N SER A 74 -2.75 14.14 14.53
CA SER A 74 -2.37 14.37 13.13
C SER A 74 -2.13 13.05 12.39
N LEU A 75 -1.37 12.12 12.99
CA LEU A 75 -1.13 10.79 12.43
C LEU A 75 -2.43 10.01 12.24
N LYS A 76 -3.33 10.07 13.22
CA LYS A 76 -4.64 9.41 13.18
C LYS A 76 -5.59 10.03 12.14
N ALA A 77 -5.54 11.35 11.95
CA ALA A 77 -6.38 12.07 11.00
C ALA A 77 -5.82 12.07 9.56
N THR A 78 -4.60 11.56 9.36
CA THR A 78 -3.96 11.53 8.05
C THR A 78 -4.76 10.65 7.08
N THR A 79 -5.11 11.21 5.92
CA THR A 79 -5.77 10.50 4.83
C THR A 79 -4.95 10.62 3.54
N TRP A 80 -4.95 9.57 2.74
CA TRP A 80 -4.27 9.54 1.45
C TRP A 80 -5.06 8.66 0.47
N PRO A 81 -5.93 9.25 -0.37
CA PRO A 81 -6.68 8.50 -1.37
C PRO A 81 -5.76 7.67 -2.26
N GLY A 82 -6.15 6.42 -2.52
CA GLY A 82 -5.36 5.47 -3.32
C GLY A 82 -4.15 4.85 -2.61
N ARG A 83 -4.01 4.99 -1.27
CA ARG A 83 -3.01 4.28 -0.46
C ARG A 83 -3.68 3.41 0.58
N CYS A 84 -3.62 2.09 0.36
CA CYS A 84 -4.25 1.09 1.20
C CYS A 84 -5.68 1.47 1.60
N GLN A 85 -6.43 2.02 0.64
CA GLN A 85 -7.74 2.62 0.88
C GLN A 85 -8.82 1.55 0.76
N THR A 86 -9.68 1.45 1.78
CA THR A 86 -10.85 0.55 1.77
C THR A 86 -12.12 1.36 1.69
N LEU A 87 -12.96 1.09 0.68
CA LEU A 87 -14.25 1.73 0.48
C LEU A 87 -15.37 0.67 0.50
N PRO A 88 -16.53 0.94 1.13
CA PRO A 88 -17.68 0.05 1.04
C PRO A 88 -18.31 0.11 -0.36
N LEU A 89 -18.74 -1.04 -0.88
CA LEU A 89 -19.52 -1.11 -2.12
C LEU A 89 -21.03 -1.07 -1.80
N ARG A 90 -21.81 -0.31 -2.59
CA ARG A 90 -23.27 -0.11 -2.38
C ARG A 90 -24.07 -1.42 -2.31
N ARG A 91 -23.65 -2.46 -3.03
CA ARG A 91 -24.32 -3.77 -3.10
C ARG A 91 -23.67 -4.83 -2.20
N GLY A 92 -22.89 -4.39 -1.21
CA GLY A 92 -22.12 -5.27 -0.33
C GLY A 92 -20.72 -5.56 -0.88
N GLY A 93 -19.81 -5.87 0.03
CA GLY A 93 -18.39 -6.04 -0.25
C GLY A 93 -17.57 -4.76 -0.05
N LYS A 94 -16.29 -4.85 -0.37
CA LYS A 94 -15.30 -3.79 -0.18
C LYS A 94 -14.47 -3.62 -1.43
N LEU A 95 -14.20 -2.37 -1.78
CA LEU A 95 -13.22 -1.98 -2.79
C LEU A 95 -11.93 -1.60 -2.07
N CYS A 96 -10.85 -2.33 -2.34
CA CYS A 96 -9.52 -2.08 -1.79
C CYS A 96 -8.66 -1.49 -2.91
N ILE A 97 -8.10 -0.29 -2.70
CA ILE A 97 -7.40 0.50 -3.71
C ILE A 97 -5.98 0.80 -3.25
N ASP A 98 -4.99 0.51 -4.09
CA ASP A 98 -3.63 0.99 -3.93
C ASP A 98 -2.97 1.30 -5.28
N GLY A 99 -2.11 2.34 -5.32
CA GLY A 99 -1.28 2.71 -6.47
C GLY A 99 0.11 2.08 -6.51
N ALA A 100 0.29 0.88 -5.95
CA ALA A 100 1.56 0.14 -5.97
C ALA A 100 1.98 -0.22 -7.41
N HIS A 101 3.26 -0.04 -7.72
CA HIS A 101 3.79 -0.21 -9.07
C HIS A 101 5.27 -0.61 -9.12
N THR A 102 5.84 -1.02 -8.00
CA THR A 102 7.14 -1.67 -7.86
C THR A 102 6.93 -3.00 -7.15
N SER A 103 7.80 -3.99 -7.35
CA SER A 103 7.65 -5.32 -6.73
C SER A 103 7.51 -5.22 -5.21
N ASP A 104 8.33 -4.39 -4.59
CA ASP A 104 8.31 -4.15 -3.14
C ASP A 104 6.97 -3.55 -2.66
N SER A 105 6.46 -2.52 -3.36
CA SER A 105 5.14 -1.94 -3.03
C SER A 105 4.00 -2.93 -3.27
N CYS A 106 4.08 -3.76 -4.31
CA CYS A 106 3.08 -4.80 -4.60
C CYS A 106 3.09 -5.91 -3.54
N ALA A 107 4.25 -6.30 -3.01
CA ALA A 107 4.36 -7.22 -1.89
C ALA A 107 3.67 -6.66 -0.63
N ARG A 108 3.97 -5.40 -0.27
CA ARG A 108 3.34 -4.69 0.85
C ARG A 108 1.82 -4.55 0.69
N VAL A 109 1.33 -4.30 -0.53
CA VAL A 109 -0.11 -4.28 -0.83
C VAL A 109 -0.74 -5.66 -0.71
N GLY A 110 -0.04 -6.72 -1.15
CA GLY A 110 -0.46 -8.10 -0.96
C GLY A 110 -0.65 -8.45 0.52
N GLU A 111 0.30 -8.07 1.37
CA GLU A 111 0.23 -8.26 2.83
C GLU A 111 -0.95 -7.49 3.46
N TRP A 112 -1.10 -6.21 3.10
CA TRP A 112 -2.22 -5.41 3.58
C TRP A 112 -3.57 -6.00 3.15
N PHE A 113 -3.72 -6.38 1.88
CA PHE A 113 -4.96 -6.95 1.37
C PHE A 113 -5.26 -8.32 1.98
N SER A 114 -4.25 -9.16 2.22
CA SER A 114 -4.39 -10.42 2.96
C SER A 114 -5.01 -10.20 4.35
N LYS A 115 -4.58 -9.15 5.07
CA LYS A 115 -5.21 -8.77 6.35
C LYS A 115 -6.67 -8.34 6.19
N GLN A 116 -7.01 -7.64 5.11
CA GLN A 116 -8.42 -7.29 4.84
C GLN A 116 -9.28 -8.54 4.60
N VAL A 117 -8.76 -9.53 3.86
CA VAL A 117 -9.46 -10.79 3.61
C VAL A 117 -9.66 -11.57 4.92
N ILE A 118 -8.62 -11.69 5.75
CA ILE A 118 -8.70 -12.38 7.05
C ILE A 118 -9.76 -11.72 7.94
N LYS A 119 -9.70 -10.39 8.10
CA LYS A 119 -10.70 -9.62 8.87
C LYS A 119 -12.13 -9.87 8.38
N GLU A 120 -12.35 -10.02 7.07
CA GLU A 120 -13.68 -10.30 6.51
C GLU A 120 -14.11 -11.76 6.71
N ARG A 121 -13.19 -12.72 6.70
CA ARG A 121 -13.49 -14.13 7.02
C ARG A 121 -13.95 -14.25 8.48
N GLU A 122 -13.20 -13.64 9.40
CA GLU A 122 -13.53 -13.64 10.84
C GLU A 122 -14.93 -13.09 11.10
N LYS A 123 -15.27 -11.93 10.51
CA LYS A 123 -16.60 -11.33 10.58
C LYS A 123 -17.72 -12.22 10.05
N ARG A 124 -17.41 -13.13 9.13
CA ARG A 124 -18.36 -14.05 8.49
C ARG A 124 -18.37 -15.44 9.13
N GLY A 125 -17.76 -15.61 10.30
CA GLY A 125 -17.65 -16.91 10.97
C GLY A 125 -16.73 -17.87 10.22
N ASN A 126 -15.57 -17.38 9.78
CA ASN A 126 -14.53 -18.11 9.04
C ASN A 126 -14.98 -18.70 7.69
N LYS A 127 -16.08 -18.19 7.13
CA LYS A 127 -16.51 -18.53 5.77
C LYS A 127 -15.56 -17.95 4.73
N SER A 128 -15.48 -18.61 3.57
CA SER A 128 -14.68 -18.12 2.45
C SER A 128 -15.13 -16.73 2.00
N VAL A 129 -14.15 -15.92 1.59
CA VAL A 129 -14.36 -14.57 1.05
C VAL A 129 -13.86 -14.60 -0.37
N GLU A 130 -14.74 -14.27 -1.31
CA GLU A 130 -14.37 -14.14 -2.71
C GLU A 130 -13.52 -12.88 -2.92
N THR A 131 -12.40 -13.01 -3.61
CA THR A 131 -11.48 -11.92 -3.94
C THR A 131 -11.43 -11.75 -5.45
N ARG A 132 -11.36 -10.50 -5.92
CA ARG A 132 -11.20 -10.15 -7.34
C ARG A 132 -10.13 -9.07 -7.45
N LEU A 133 -9.36 -9.09 -8.52
CA LEU A 133 -8.28 -8.13 -8.76
C LEU A 133 -8.56 -7.34 -10.04
N ILE A 134 -8.44 -6.01 -9.96
CA ILE A 134 -8.30 -5.14 -11.13
C ILE A 134 -6.88 -4.59 -11.07
N PHE A 135 -6.05 -4.93 -12.06
CA PHE A 135 -4.64 -4.54 -12.09
C PHE A 135 -4.30 -3.81 -13.38
N THR A 136 -3.67 -2.65 -13.25
CA THR A 136 -3.15 -1.91 -14.40
C THR A 136 -1.69 -1.53 -14.13
N CYS A 137 -0.87 -1.56 -15.17
CA CYS A 137 0.49 -1.03 -15.11
C CYS A 137 0.84 -0.35 -16.43
N SER A 138 1.56 0.76 -16.36
CA SER A 138 2.07 1.52 -17.50
C SER A 138 3.60 1.62 -17.44
N LEU A 139 4.20 2.22 -18.48
CA LEU A 139 5.61 2.66 -18.48
C LEU A 139 6.66 1.53 -18.39
N GLY A 140 6.49 0.48 -19.20
CA GLY A 140 7.53 -0.56 -19.40
C GLY A 140 7.69 -1.57 -18.27
N ARG A 141 6.90 -1.52 -17.20
CA ARG A 141 6.92 -2.50 -16.11
C ARG A 141 6.34 -3.84 -16.55
N ASP A 142 6.85 -4.93 -15.97
CA ASP A 142 6.27 -6.26 -16.17
C ASP A 142 5.10 -6.49 -15.19
N PRO A 143 3.85 -6.50 -15.67
CA PRO A 143 2.67 -6.72 -14.83
C PRO A 143 2.71 -8.05 -14.07
N VAL A 144 3.36 -9.08 -14.61
CA VAL A 144 3.35 -10.40 -13.99
C VAL A 144 4.36 -10.52 -12.88
N VAL A 145 5.51 -9.87 -13.01
CA VAL A 145 6.43 -9.71 -11.86
C VAL A 145 5.71 -9.01 -10.71
N LEU A 146 4.97 -7.93 -10.99
CA LEU A 146 4.23 -7.19 -9.97
C LEU A 146 3.06 -7.98 -9.38
N MET A 147 2.23 -8.62 -10.22
CA MET A 147 1.09 -9.44 -9.75
C MET A 147 1.57 -10.68 -8.99
N LYS A 148 2.72 -11.27 -9.35
CA LYS A 148 3.30 -12.41 -8.63
C LYS A 148 3.55 -12.07 -7.17
N GLU A 149 4.02 -10.86 -6.86
CA GLU A 149 4.22 -10.44 -5.46
C GLU A 149 2.90 -10.43 -4.68
N ILE A 150 1.83 -9.90 -5.27
CA ILE A 150 0.48 -9.88 -4.67
C ILE A 150 -0.03 -11.32 -4.48
N PHE A 151 0.05 -12.15 -5.52
CA PHE A 151 -0.46 -13.52 -5.50
C PHE A 151 0.28 -14.40 -4.50
N THR A 152 1.59 -14.22 -4.34
CA THR A 152 2.38 -14.94 -3.34
C THR A 152 1.81 -14.73 -1.92
N ARG A 153 1.44 -13.49 -1.58
CA ARG A 153 0.88 -13.17 -0.25
C ARG A 153 -0.55 -13.66 -0.08
N LEU A 154 -1.34 -13.70 -1.15
CA LEU A 154 -2.71 -14.22 -1.11
C LEU A 154 -2.78 -15.75 -1.15
N ALA A 155 -1.85 -16.40 -1.84
CA ALA A 155 -1.72 -17.86 -1.85
C ALA A 155 -1.43 -18.40 -0.43
N ALA A 156 -0.60 -17.69 0.35
CA ALA A 156 -0.29 -18.05 1.74
C ALA A 156 -1.53 -18.12 2.66
N ILE A 157 -2.64 -17.50 2.27
CA ILE A 157 -3.90 -17.51 3.02
C ILE A 157 -5.05 -18.15 2.24
N ASN A 158 -4.77 -18.89 1.15
CA ASN A 158 -5.77 -19.48 0.27
C ASN A 158 -6.83 -18.47 -0.19
N ALA A 159 -6.41 -17.27 -0.62
CA ALA A 159 -7.27 -16.16 -1.04
C ALA A 159 -6.95 -15.64 -2.45
N LEU A 160 -6.43 -16.50 -3.32
CA LEU A 160 -6.14 -16.13 -4.70
C LEU A 160 -7.42 -15.58 -5.39
N PRO A 161 -7.29 -14.51 -6.19
CA PRO A 161 -8.44 -13.92 -6.87
C PRO A 161 -9.15 -14.94 -7.79
N THR A 162 -10.48 -14.99 -7.71
CA THR A 162 -11.30 -15.81 -8.63
C THR A 162 -11.41 -15.19 -10.01
N LEU A 163 -11.22 -13.87 -10.09
CA LEU A 163 -11.20 -13.09 -11.34
C LEU A 163 -10.09 -12.04 -11.28
N VAL A 164 -9.34 -11.95 -12.38
CA VAL A 164 -8.32 -10.92 -12.59
C VAL A 164 -8.67 -10.16 -13.86
N LEU A 165 -8.91 -8.86 -13.72
CA LEU A 165 -9.12 -7.93 -14.83
C LEU A 165 -7.86 -7.09 -14.98
N SER A 166 -7.30 -7.04 -16.18
CA SER A 166 -6.17 -6.18 -16.50
C SER A 166 -6.37 -5.49 -17.84
N CYS A 167 -5.84 -4.27 -17.98
CA CYS A 167 -5.71 -3.61 -19.28
C CYS A 167 -4.94 -4.55 -20.24
N PRO A 168 -5.27 -4.59 -21.56
CA PRO A 168 -4.56 -5.45 -22.50
C PRO A 168 -3.06 -5.27 -22.33
N PHE A 169 -2.39 -6.39 -22.06
CA PHE A 169 -0.94 -6.39 -22.06
C PHE A 169 -0.50 -6.07 -23.47
N ASP A 170 0.27 -4.99 -23.61
CA ASP A 170 1.01 -4.74 -24.82
C ASP A 170 2.14 -5.78 -24.88
N TRP A 171 1.82 -6.93 -25.48
CA TRP A 171 2.71 -8.08 -25.63
C TRP A 171 3.97 -7.73 -26.41
N ASP A 172 3.96 -6.62 -27.14
CA ASP A 172 5.09 -6.18 -27.92
C ASP A 172 6.14 -5.43 -27.10
N LYS A 173 5.84 -5.05 -25.85
CA LYS A 173 6.82 -4.46 -24.93
C LYS A 173 7.95 -5.42 -24.61
N PHE A 174 9.17 -4.92 -24.79
CA PHE A 174 10.42 -5.64 -24.58
C PHE A 174 10.50 -6.38 -23.23
N THR A 175 10.00 -5.78 -22.15
CA THR A 175 10.03 -6.38 -20.81
C THR A 175 9.19 -7.65 -20.69
N LEU A 176 8.07 -7.74 -21.39
CA LEU A 176 7.25 -8.96 -21.46
C LEU A 176 7.82 -10.00 -22.44
N LYS A 177 8.50 -9.56 -23.51
CA LYS A 177 9.20 -10.45 -24.45
C LYS A 177 10.40 -11.17 -23.81
N ALA A 178 11.10 -10.50 -22.89
CA ALA A 178 12.23 -11.07 -22.16
C ALA A 178 11.80 -12.03 -21.03
N CYS A 179 10.64 -11.78 -20.41
CA CYS A 179 10.10 -12.62 -19.35
C CYS A 179 9.26 -13.77 -19.95
N ASN A 180 9.92 -14.90 -20.20
CA ASN A 180 9.33 -16.11 -20.72
C ASN A 180 8.61 -17.07 -19.70
N PRO A 181 8.02 -16.66 -18.54
CA PRO A 181 7.32 -17.63 -17.67
C PRO A 181 5.78 -17.47 -17.58
N LEU A 182 5.13 -16.43 -18.13
CA LEU A 182 3.66 -16.30 -18.02
C LEU A 182 2.88 -17.54 -18.48
N PRO A 183 3.20 -18.16 -19.63
CA PRO A 183 2.48 -19.35 -20.08
C PRO A 183 2.57 -20.49 -19.06
N ASN A 184 3.67 -20.58 -18.31
CA ASN A 184 3.85 -21.57 -17.26
C ASN A 184 3.13 -21.18 -15.97
N LEU A 185 3.15 -19.89 -15.58
CA LEU A 185 2.45 -19.39 -14.39
C LEU A 185 0.92 -19.47 -14.50
N LEU A 186 0.38 -19.22 -15.71
CA LEU A 186 -1.05 -19.35 -16.01
C LEU A 186 -1.47 -20.83 -16.09
N LYS A 187 -0.61 -21.70 -16.62
CA LYS A 187 -0.82 -23.17 -16.65
C LYS A 187 -0.77 -23.78 -15.25
N THR A 188 0.14 -23.34 -14.37
CA THR A 188 0.24 -23.88 -13.00
C THR A 188 -0.95 -23.52 -12.11
N HIS A 189 -1.74 -22.50 -12.48
CA HIS A 189 -2.88 -22.03 -11.69
C HIS A 189 -4.24 -22.07 -12.43
N ASN A 190 -4.34 -22.78 -13.57
CA ASN A 190 -5.56 -22.95 -14.36
C ASN A 190 -6.31 -21.64 -14.68
N LEU A 191 -5.60 -20.53 -14.88
CA LEU A 191 -6.24 -19.27 -15.29
C LEU A 191 -6.46 -19.28 -16.80
N PRO A 192 -7.68 -18.99 -17.30
CA PRO A 192 -7.97 -19.03 -18.72
C PRO A 192 -7.10 -18.01 -19.46
N ARG A 193 -6.43 -18.48 -20.52
CA ARG A 193 -5.76 -17.58 -21.47
C ARG A 193 -6.85 -16.67 -22.04
N PRO A 194 -6.72 -15.33 -21.97
CA PRO A 194 -7.73 -14.47 -22.57
C PRO A 194 -7.81 -14.79 -24.06
N PRO A 195 -9.03 -14.90 -24.64
CA PRO A 195 -9.16 -14.94 -26.09
C PRO A 195 -8.50 -13.69 -26.68
N ASN A 196 -8.06 -13.80 -27.93
CA ASN A 196 -7.43 -12.74 -28.73
C ASN A 196 -7.97 -11.34 -28.37
N PRO A 197 -7.11 -10.31 -28.36
CA PRO A 197 -7.47 -8.99 -27.87
C PRO A 197 -8.83 -8.58 -28.45
N PRO A 198 -9.81 -8.19 -27.60
CA PRO A 198 -11.10 -7.75 -28.12
C PRO A 198 -10.85 -6.60 -29.09
N PRO A 199 -11.61 -6.50 -30.18
CA PRO A 199 -11.50 -5.37 -31.10
C PRO A 199 -11.56 -4.10 -30.26
N THR A 200 -10.59 -3.22 -30.47
CA THR A 200 -10.45 -1.92 -29.81
C THR A 200 -11.83 -1.30 -29.63
N LEU A 201 -12.26 -1.10 -28.37
CA LEU A 201 -13.43 -0.31 -28.04
C LEU A 201 -13.16 1.10 -28.59
N ARG A 202 -13.62 1.37 -29.82
CA ARG A 202 -13.73 2.73 -30.32
C ARG A 202 -14.80 3.38 -29.46
N LEU A 203 -14.37 4.30 -28.60
CA LEU A 203 -15.28 5.30 -28.07
C LEU A 203 -15.96 5.93 -29.29
N ARG A 204 -17.29 5.80 -29.38
CA ARG A 204 -18.05 6.64 -30.30
C ARG A 204 -17.85 8.05 -29.80
N GLU A 205 -17.12 8.85 -30.57
CA GLU A 205 -17.18 10.30 -30.45
C GLU A 205 -18.64 10.70 -30.74
N GLU A 206 -19.20 11.51 -29.84
CA GLU A 206 -20.52 12.13 -30.00
C GLU A 206 -20.54 13.10 -31.18
#